data_AF-A0AB35UH23-F1
#
_entry.id   AF-A0AB35UH23-F1
#
_cell.length_a   1.000
_cell.length_b   1.000
_cell.length_c   1.000
_cell.angle_alpha   90.00
_cell.angle_beta   90.00
_cell.angle_gamma   90.00
#
_symmetry.space_group_name_H-M   'P 1'
#
loop_
_entity.id
_entity.type
_entity.pdbx_description
1 polymer ?
#
loop_
_entity_poly.entity_id
_entity_poly.type
_entity_poly.pdbx_seq_one_letter_code
_entity_poly.pdbx_strand_id
1 'polypeptide(L)'
;MKVIKKINNNVAVCLDNNEHELIAFGKGIGFPAMPYELLDLSLITRTYYGVDPNYFGLVQEIDESIFEVCTVIIDYARNCIESNLNPNVVFTLADHINFAIERIRKGIEIKLPLYYELSHLYEKEVAVGKFALKEIRRRLHVYLAETEAYSIALHLINAEEQPVNTVLDYDSDKVIDKVTKIIEACYDMPIRRDSFNYSRFVSHMQYLFKRKESNSSITSENSRLFQSMKEEYPMSYACALDIQKYFEDTLSWHPSDEEVLYLMLHINRLCAREDCNQ
;
A
#
# COMPACT_ATOMS: atom_id res chain seq x y z
N MET A 1 -36.47 7.00 -3.12
CA MET A 1 -35.46 6.61 -2.11
C MET A 1 -36.01 6.96 -0.74
N LYS A 2 -35.93 6.07 0.25
CA LYS A 2 -36.50 6.30 1.58
C LYS A 2 -35.39 6.71 2.55
N VAL A 3 -35.48 7.88 3.15
CA VAL A 3 -34.52 8.37 4.15
C VAL A 3 -34.99 7.90 5.53
N ILE A 4 -34.15 7.17 6.25
CA ILE A 4 -34.55 6.43 7.46
C ILE A 4 -33.89 6.91 8.75
N LYS A 5 -32.65 7.42 8.70
CA LYS A 5 -31.92 7.89 9.89
C LYS A 5 -31.03 9.07 9.53
N LYS A 6 -31.12 10.15 10.31
CA LYS A 6 -30.24 11.31 10.20
C LYS A 6 -28.83 10.97 10.68
N ILE A 7 -27.81 11.38 9.92
CA ILE A 7 -26.42 11.43 10.41
C ILE A 7 -26.10 12.89 10.77
N ASN A 8 -26.09 13.80 9.80
CA ASN A 8 -25.97 15.25 10.02
C ASN A 8 -27.04 16.00 9.18
N ASN A 9 -26.92 17.30 8.91
CA ASN A 9 -27.93 18.04 8.13
C ASN A 9 -27.92 17.72 6.61
N ASN A 10 -26.79 17.28 6.06
CA ASN A 10 -26.60 16.95 4.65
C ASN A 10 -26.36 15.45 4.41
N VAL A 11 -26.28 14.64 5.46
CA VAL A 11 -25.99 13.21 5.35
C VAL A 11 -27.00 12.38 6.14
N ALA A 12 -27.50 11.33 5.52
CA ALA A 12 -28.47 10.41 6.11
C ALA A 12 -28.27 8.98 5.62
N VAL A 13 -28.73 8.02 6.44
CA VAL A 13 -28.91 6.63 6.04
C VAL A 13 -30.24 6.51 5.30
N CYS A 14 -30.21 5.86 4.14
CA CYS A 14 -31.33 5.66 3.24
C CYS A 14 -31.48 4.19 2.85
N LEU A 15 -32.66 3.84 2.36
CA LEU A 15 -32.94 2.62 1.62
C LEU A 15 -33.17 2.96 0.14
N ASP A 16 -32.56 2.19 -0.76
CA ASP A 16 -32.88 2.21 -2.19
C ASP A 16 -34.26 1.57 -2.47
N ASN A 17 -34.61 1.43 -3.75
CA ASN A 17 -35.90 0.84 -4.15
C ASN A 17 -35.94 -0.70 -3.96
N ASN A 18 -34.82 -1.34 -3.63
CA ASN A 18 -34.67 -2.78 -3.37
C ASN A 18 -34.45 -3.07 -1.87
N GLU A 19 -34.66 -2.08 -1.00
CA GLU A 19 -34.41 -2.14 0.46
C GLU A 19 -32.93 -2.29 0.86
N HIS A 20 -31.97 -2.00 -0.02
CA HIS A 20 -30.55 -1.94 0.36
C HIS A 20 -30.21 -0.65 1.12
N GLU A 21 -29.51 -0.78 2.24
CA GLU A 21 -29.02 0.34 3.03
C GLU A 21 -27.81 1.04 2.39
N LEU A 22 -27.84 2.37 2.40
CA LEU A 22 -26.78 3.23 1.87
C LEU A 22 -26.67 4.53 2.69
N ILE A 23 -25.48 5.15 2.69
CA ILE A 23 -25.33 6.54 3.12
C ILE A 23 -25.50 7.45 1.90
N ALA A 24 -26.40 8.42 1.99
CA ALA A 24 -26.53 9.49 1.00
C ALA A 24 -25.94 10.79 1.56
N PHE A 25 -25.15 11.48 0.74
CA PHE A 25 -24.72 12.87 0.92
C PHE A 25 -25.52 13.76 -0.03
N GLY A 26 -26.06 14.86 0.46
CA GLY A 26 -26.89 15.75 -0.34
C GLY A 26 -27.43 16.96 0.43
N LYS A 27 -27.66 18.07 -0.27
CA LYS A 27 -27.98 19.35 0.35
C LYS A 27 -29.29 19.29 1.14
N GLY A 28 -29.20 19.36 2.47
CA GLY A 28 -30.34 19.42 3.39
C GLY A 28 -31.14 18.12 3.56
N ILE A 29 -30.68 16.98 3.02
CA ILE A 29 -31.45 15.72 3.09
C ILE A 29 -31.57 15.15 4.52
N GLY A 30 -30.70 15.57 5.44
CA GLY A 30 -30.79 15.23 6.87
C GLY A 30 -31.60 16.23 7.70
N PHE A 31 -32.21 17.25 7.07
CA PHE A 31 -33.02 18.26 7.76
C PHE A 31 -34.47 17.83 8.08
N PRO A 32 -35.21 17.13 7.18
CA PRO A 32 -36.61 16.77 7.44
C PRO A 32 -36.77 15.76 8.60
N ALA A 33 -38.00 15.67 9.12
CA ALA A 33 -38.36 14.64 10.09
C ALA A 33 -38.29 13.24 9.43
N MET A 34 -37.66 12.29 10.12
CA MET A 34 -37.43 10.94 9.63
C MET A 34 -38.47 9.95 10.19
N PRO A 35 -38.84 8.89 9.44
CA PRO A 35 -38.45 8.59 8.07
C PRO A 35 -39.31 9.37 7.05
N TYR A 36 -38.75 9.63 5.86
CA TYR A 36 -39.51 10.25 4.75
C TYR A 36 -39.05 9.72 3.38
N GLU A 37 -39.80 10.02 2.32
CA GLU A 37 -39.43 9.67 0.96
C GLU A 37 -38.79 10.86 0.21
N LEU A 38 -37.56 10.67 -0.24
CA LEU A 38 -36.84 11.64 -1.06
C LEU A 38 -37.27 11.47 -2.52
N LEU A 39 -38.14 12.39 -2.97
CA LEU A 39 -38.68 12.46 -4.32
C LEU A 39 -37.71 13.15 -5.30
N ASP A 40 -37.01 14.20 -4.85
CA ASP A 40 -36.01 14.91 -5.66
C ASP A 40 -34.61 14.32 -5.41
N LEU A 41 -34.21 13.40 -6.28
CA LEU A 41 -32.88 12.80 -6.23
C LEU A 41 -31.77 13.75 -6.70
N SER A 42 -32.08 14.92 -7.28
CA SER A 42 -31.04 15.90 -7.68
C SER A 42 -30.37 16.58 -6.49
N LEU A 43 -30.97 16.48 -5.30
CA LEU A 43 -30.38 16.91 -4.04
C LEU A 43 -29.22 16.01 -3.59
N ILE A 44 -29.12 14.77 -4.11
CA ILE A 44 -28.05 13.81 -3.77
C ILE A 44 -26.79 14.15 -4.56
N THR A 45 -25.69 14.34 -3.85
CA THR A 45 -24.35 14.55 -4.42
C THR A 45 -23.58 13.24 -4.56
N ARG A 46 -23.69 12.32 -3.60
CA ARG A 46 -23.06 10.99 -3.65
C ARG A 46 -23.80 9.98 -2.78
N THR A 47 -23.68 8.70 -3.11
CA THR A 47 -24.11 7.58 -2.26
C THR A 47 -22.97 6.59 -2.05
N TYR A 48 -23.01 5.91 -0.90
CA TYR A 48 -22.08 4.85 -0.52
C TYR A 48 -22.88 3.65 -0.02
N TYR A 49 -22.65 2.48 -0.61
CA TYR A 49 -23.25 1.20 -0.24
C TYR A 49 -22.24 0.36 0.55
N GLY A 50 -22.72 -0.53 1.42
CA GLY A 50 -21.86 -1.42 2.20
C GLY A 50 -20.94 -0.70 3.19
N VAL A 51 -21.38 0.45 3.70
CA VAL A 51 -20.61 1.22 4.68
C VAL A 51 -20.68 0.53 6.04
N ASP A 52 -19.54 0.32 6.69
CA ASP A 52 -19.52 -0.17 8.07
C ASP A 52 -20.18 0.87 9.02
N PRO A 53 -21.20 0.48 9.81
CA PRO A 53 -21.84 1.35 10.80
C PRO A 53 -20.89 2.04 11.78
N ASN A 54 -19.69 1.49 12.01
CA ASN A 54 -18.64 2.11 12.84
C ASN A 54 -18.22 3.50 12.31
N TYR A 55 -18.29 3.75 11.00
CA TYR A 55 -17.96 5.05 10.41
C TYR A 55 -19.06 6.11 10.56
N PHE A 56 -20.26 5.76 11.04
CA PHE A 56 -21.37 6.72 11.11
C PHE A 56 -21.10 7.88 12.08
N GLY A 57 -20.34 7.64 13.16
CA GLY A 57 -19.91 8.70 14.09
C GLY A 57 -18.92 9.66 13.44
N LEU A 58 -17.97 9.13 12.66
CA LEU A 58 -16.98 9.91 11.92
C LEU A 58 -17.64 10.96 11.00
N VAL A 59 -18.73 10.57 10.34
CA VAL A 59 -19.49 11.43 9.41
C VAL A 59 -20.32 12.52 10.13
N GLN A 60 -20.44 12.45 11.47
CA GLN A 60 -21.00 13.54 12.28
C GLN A 60 -19.95 14.57 12.71
N GLU A 61 -18.70 14.12 12.92
CA GLU A 61 -17.61 14.96 13.46
C GLU A 61 -16.77 15.63 12.35
N ILE A 62 -16.58 14.97 11.21
CA ILE A 62 -15.76 15.47 10.10
C ILE A 62 -16.59 16.35 9.16
N ASP A 63 -15.99 17.48 8.76
CA ASP A 63 -16.57 18.44 7.82
C ASP A 63 -16.81 17.81 6.43
N GLU A 64 -17.97 18.08 5.83
CA GLU A 64 -18.38 17.54 4.54
C GLU A 64 -17.36 17.86 3.42
N SER A 65 -16.69 19.02 3.48
CA SER A 65 -15.64 19.38 2.51
C SER A 65 -14.44 18.44 2.53
N ILE A 66 -14.14 17.79 3.67
CA ILE A 66 -13.09 16.77 3.76
C ILE A 66 -13.54 15.51 3.01
N PHE A 67 -14.80 15.08 3.16
CA PHE A 67 -15.35 13.95 2.39
C PHE A 67 -15.41 14.25 0.89
N GLU A 68 -15.77 15.47 0.47
CA GLU A 68 -15.70 15.87 -0.95
C GLU A 68 -14.28 15.75 -1.52
N VAL A 69 -13.27 16.21 -0.77
CA VAL A 69 -11.85 16.11 -1.15
C VAL A 69 -11.42 14.64 -1.23
N CYS A 70 -11.77 13.83 -0.24
CA CYS A 70 -11.48 12.39 -0.24
C CYS A 70 -12.13 11.70 -1.44
N THR A 71 -13.38 12.03 -1.76
CA THR A 71 -14.09 11.46 -2.91
C THR A 71 -13.33 11.74 -4.21
N VAL A 72 -12.83 12.96 -4.40
CA VAL A 72 -12.05 13.35 -5.58
C VAL A 72 -10.70 12.64 -5.63
N ILE A 73 -10.04 12.43 -4.48
CA ILE A 73 -8.79 11.68 -4.38
C ILE A 73 -9.03 10.21 -4.74
N ILE A 74 -10.07 9.58 -4.20
CA ILE A 74 -10.37 8.16 -4.42
C ILE A 74 -10.89 7.91 -5.85
N ASP A 75 -11.70 8.82 -6.41
CA ASP A 75 -12.11 8.71 -7.81
C ASP A 75 -10.93 8.95 -8.77
N TYR A 76 -9.93 9.77 -8.40
CA TYR A 76 -8.64 9.83 -9.14
C TYR A 76 -7.84 8.53 -8.96
N ALA A 77 -7.74 8.01 -7.72
CA ALA A 77 -7.02 6.78 -7.40
C ALA A 77 -7.51 5.58 -8.23
N ARG A 78 -8.84 5.41 -8.34
CA ARG A 78 -9.50 4.38 -9.16
C ARG A 78 -9.17 4.43 -10.65
N ASN A 79 -8.63 5.55 -11.15
CA ASN A 79 -8.18 5.71 -12.54
C ASN A 79 -6.65 5.51 -12.71
N CYS A 80 -5.91 5.30 -11.62
CA CYS A 80 -4.45 5.18 -11.62
C CYS A 80 -3.95 3.84 -11.04
N ILE A 81 -4.65 3.31 -10.04
CA ILE A 81 -4.39 2.02 -9.39
C ILE A 81 -5.20 0.95 -10.14
N GLU A 82 -4.60 -0.23 -10.36
CA GLU A 82 -5.23 -1.32 -11.12
C GLU A 82 -6.15 -2.20 -10.25
N SER A 83 -5.86 -2.30 -8.95
CA SER A 83 -6.68 -2.98 -7.95
C SER A 83 -7.99 -2.24 -7.67
N ASN A 84 -9.05 -2.99 -7.35
CA ASN A 84 -10.26 -2.39 -6.79
C ASN A 84 -9.96 -1.80 -5.41
N LEU A 85 -10.52 -0.63 -5.11
CA LEU A 85 -10.44 -0.02 -3.78
C LEU A 85 -11.73 -0.26 -3.00
N ASN A 86 -11.59 -0.82 -1.79
CA ASN A 86 -12.65 -1.03 -0.81
C ASN A 86 -13.52 0.24 -0.68
N PRO A 87 -14.86 0.16 -0.83
CA PRO A 87 -15.74 1.32 -0.77
C PRO A 87 -15.58 2.20 0.47
N ASN A 88 -15.14 1.63 1.59
CA ASN A 88 -14.96 2.32 2.87
C ASN A 88 -13.70 3.22 2.93
N VAL A 89 -12.78 3.16 1.95
CA VAL A 89 -11.54 3.95 1.94
C VAL A 89 -11.77 5.46 2.04
N VAL A 90 -12.93 5.95 1.58
CA VAL A 90 -13.30 7.36 1.70
C VAL A 90 -13.42 7.81 3.16
N PHE A 91 -13.83 6.92 4.07
CA PHE A 91 -13.98 7.23 5.51
C PHE A 91 -12.64 7.16 6.23
N THR A 92 -11.82 6.14 5.98
CA THR A 92 -10.48 6.03 6.58
C THR A 92 -9.55 7.15 6.12
N LEU A 93 -9.62 7.54 4.84
CA LEU A 93 -8.88 8.68 4.32
C LEU A 93 -9.39 10.02 4.88
N ALA A 94 -10.70 10.17 5.08
CA ALA A 94 -11.28 11.37 5.68
C ALA A 94 -10.83 11.54 7.14
N ASP A 95 -10.83 10.47 7.95
CA ASP A 95 -10.28 10.46 9.30
C ASP A 95 -8.81 10.89 9.32
N HIS A 96 -7.99 10.26 8.48
CA HIS A 96 -6.57 10.59 8.35
C HIS A 96 -6.32 12.05 7.98
N ILE A 97 -7.05 12.58 6.99
CA ILE A 97 -6.91 13.96 6.55
C ILE A 97 -7.40 14.94 7.62
N ASN A 98 -8.52 14.66 8.29
CA ASN A 98 -8.99 15.47 9.41
C ASN A 98 -7.95 15.53 10.54
N PHE A 99 -7.42 14.37 10.94
CA PHE A 99 -6.37 14.29 11.95
C PHE A 99 -5.05 14.97 11.52
N ALA A 100 -4.67 14.89 10.24
CA ALA A 100 -3.52 15.60 9.70
C ALA A 100 -3.71 17.13 9.75
N ILE A 101 -4.91 17.62 9.42
CA ILE A 101 -5.29 19.04 9.52
C ILE A 101 -5.26 19.51 10.98
N GLU A 102 -5.75 18.70 11.92
CA GLU A 102 -5.63 19.01 13.35
C GLU A 102 -4.18 19.06 13.85
N ARG A 103 -3.36 18.07 13.46
CA ARG A 103 -1.94 18.01 13.85
C ARG A 103 -1.18 19.26 13.40
N ILE A 104 -1.35 19.68 12.16
CA ILE A 104 -0.64 20.86 11.65
C ILE A 104 -1.14 22.17 12.27
N ARG A 105 -2.44 22.28 12.60
CA ARG A 105 -2.98 23.41 13.41
C ARG A 105 -2.38 23.46 14.82
N LYS A 106 -1.99 22.32 15.38
CA LYS A 106 -1.30 22.17 16.68
C LYS A 106 0.24 22.30 16.55
N GLY A 107 0.78 22.53 15.36
CA GLY A 107 2.23 22.60 15.11
C GLY A 107 2.96 21.24 15.20
N ILE A 108 2.23 20.12 15.11
CA ILE A 108 2.77 18.77 15.22
C ILE A 108 3.04 18.22 13.81
N GLU A 109 4.32 18.06 13.47
CA GLU A 109 4.76 17.37 12.25
C GLU A 109 5.08 15.90 12.55
N ILE A 110 4.62 14.98 11.69
CA ILE A 110 4.97 13.56 11.75
C ILE A 110 5.68 13.17 10.45
N LYS A 111 6.75 12.40 10.60
CA LYS A 111 7.49 11.80 9.48
C LYS A 111 7.24 10.31 9.48
N LEU A 112 6.64 9.79 8.42
CA LEU A 112 6.51 8.35 8.22
C LEU A 112 7.90 7.80 7.85
N PRO A 113 8.50 6.87 8.63
CA PRO A 113 9.86 6.40 8.36
C PRO A 113 9.96 5.54 7.08
N LEU A 114 8.83 5.04 6.57
CA LEU A 114 8.73 4.13 5.40
C LEU A 114 8.70 4.84 4.04
N TYR A 115 9.04 6.13 3.99
CA TYR A 115 8.93 6.92 2.75
C TYR A 115 9.85 6.40 1.63
N TYR A 116 10.98 5.78 1.97
CA TYR A 116 11.86 5.17 0.97
C TYR A 116 11.29 3.87 0.42
N GLU A 117 10.78 2.93 1.23
CA GLU A 117 10.23 1.68 0.68
C GLU A 117 9.00 1.94 -0.18
N LEU A 118 8.10 2.83 0.26
CA LEU A 118 6.89 3.18 -0.49
C LEU A 118 7.20 3.81 -1.87
N SER A 119 8.40 4.37 -2.09
CA SER A 119 8.66 5.38 -3.13
C SER A 119 8.55 5.02 -4.62
N HIS A 120 9.27 4.08 -5.26
CA HIS A 120 9.93 2.81 -4.94
C HIS A 120 9.06 1.56 -5.03
N LEU A 121 8.33 1.07 -4.03
CA LEU A 121 7.45 -0.10 -4.22
C LEU A 121 6.09 0.32 -4.83
N TYR A 122 5.47 1.37 -4.28
CA TYR A 122 4.09 1.78 -4.55
C TYR A 122 4.03 3.15 -5.26
N GLU A 123 4.65 3.22 -6.43
CA GLU A 123 4.86 4.49 -7.18
C GLU A 123 3.55 5.17 -7.59
N LYS A 124 2.52 4.39 -7.95
CA LYS A 124 1.20 4.90 -8.36
C LYS A 124 0.47 5.48 -7.16
N GLU A 125 0.50 4.79 -6.03
CA GLU A 125 -0.16 5.13 -4.78
C GLU A 125 0.49 6.37 -4.17
N VAL A 126 1.83 6.47 -4.21
CA VAL A 126 2.58 7.69 -3.85
C VAL A 126 2.32 8.85 -4.81
N ALA A 127 2.12 8.60 -6.11
CA ALA A 127 1.71 9.65 -7.05
C ALA A 127 0.31 10.18 -6.75
N VAL A 128 -0.65 9.30 -6.41
CA VAL A 128 -1.98 9.69 -5.92
C VAL A 128 -1.88 10.44 -4.59
N GLY A 129 -1.02 10.03 -3.66
CA GLY A 129 -0.74 10.77 -2.43
C GLY A 129 -0.25 12.20 -2.68
N LYS A 130 0.65 12.40 -3.65
CA LYS A 130 1.12 13.72 -4.09
C LYS A 130 0.03 14.54 -4.80
N PHE A 131 -0.90 13.89 -5.51
CA PHE A 131 -2.10 14.54 -6.05
C PHE A 131 -3.04 14.98 -4.93
N ALA A 132 -3.23 14.15 -3.91
CA ALA A 132 -4.09 14.46 -2.76
C ALA A 132 -3.64 15.71 -2.00
N LEU A 133 -2.33 15.89 -1.76
CA LEU A 133 -1.82 17.11 -1.13
C LEU A 133 -2.17 18.38 -1.92
N LYS A 134 -2.20 18.30 -3.27
CA LYS A 134 -2.59 19.42 -4.14
C LYS A 134 -4.08 19.72 -4.03
N GLU A 135 -4.95 18.70 -4.01
CA GLU A 135 -6.40 18.88 -3.86
C GLU A 135 -6.78 19.40 -2.48
N ILE A 136 -6.16 18.88 -1.40
CA ILE A 136 -6.32 19.38 -0.03
C ILE A 136 -5.96 20.87 0.04
N ARG A 137 -4.80 21.26 -0.50
CA ARG A 137 -4.39 22.67 -0.58
C ARG A 137 -5.36 23.53 -1.40
N ARG A 138 -5.88 23.01 -2.51
CA ARG A 138 -6.75 23.75 -3.43
C ARG A 138 -8.16 23.98 -2.87
N ARG A 139 -8.72 22.99 -2.16
CA ARG A 139 -10.12 23.00 -1.69
C ARG A 139 -10.27 23.38 -0.22
N LEU A 140 -9.37 22.94 0.65
CA LEU A 140 -9.43 23.19 2.10
C LEU A 140 -8.51 24.32 2.55
N HIS A 141 -7.65 24.83 1.65
CA HIS A 141 -6.64 25.85 1.94
C HIS A 141 -5.64 25.46 3.04
N VAL A 142 -5.47 24.17 3.31
CA VAL A 142 -4.49 23.62 4.27
C VAL A 142 -3.24 23.12 3.53
N TYR A 143 -2.07 23.40 4.10
CA TYR A 143 -0.78 23.02 3.58
C TYR A 143 -0.21 21.89 4.45
N LEU A 144 -0.45 20.64 4.07
CA LEU A 144 0.14 19.48 4.73
C LEU A 144 1.61 19.29 4.30
N ALA A 145 2.41 18.63 5.12
CA ALA A 145 3.78 18.27 4.78
C ALA A 145 3.82 17.23 3.65
N GLU A 146 4.85 17.28 2.80
CA GLU A 146 5.06 16.31 1.71
C GLU A 146 5.12 14.85 2.21
N THR A 147 5.49 14.64 3.48
CA THR A 147 5.49 13.30 4.12
C THR A 147 4.10 12.68 4.23
N GLU A 148 3.02 13.47 4.26
CA GLU A 148 1.65 12.95 4.30
C GLU A 148 1.23 12.28 2.98
N ALA A 149 1.90 12.53 1.86
CA ALA A 149 1.68 11.79 0.62
C ALA A 149 1.90 10.28 0.81
N TYR A 150 2.88 9.89 1.63
CA TYR A 150 3.18 8.49 1.92
C TYR A 150 2.18 7.86 2.90
N SER A 151 1.68 8.63 3.88
CA SER A 151 0.58 8.19 4.74
C SER A 151 -0.70 7.94 3.91
N ILE A 152 -1.01 8.84 2.97
CA ILE A 152 -2.15 8.70 2.06
C ILE A 152 -1.96 7.49 1.15
N ALA A 153 -0.76 7.26 0.61
CA ALA A 153 -0.44 6.06 -0.15
C ALA A 153 -0.70 4.79 0.66
N LEU A 154 -0.31 4.75 1.94
CA LEU A 154 -0.56 3.60 2.82
C LEU A 154 -2.07 3.34 3.05
N HIS A 155 -2.91 4.37 3.12
CA HIS A 155 -4.37 4.20 3.16
C HIS A 155 -4.94 3.62 1.86
N LEU A 156 -4.34 3.92 0.72
CA LEU A 156 -4.73 3.34 -0.58
C LEU A 156 -4.32 1.88 -0.64
N ILE A 157 -3.06 1.54 -0.31
CA ILE A 157 -2.54 0.16 -0.29
C ILE A 157 -3.37 -0.72 0.64
N ASN A 158 -3.70 -0.23 1.85
CA ASN A 158 -4.55 -0.96 2.81
C ASN A 158 -6.00 -1.11 2.35
N ALA A 159 -6.44 -0.32 1.38
CA ALA A 159 -7.77 -0.36 0.80
C ALA A 159 -7.84 -1.10 -0.54
N GLU A 160 -6.71 -1.43 -1.16
CA GLU A 160 -6.69 -2.35 -2.30
C GLU A 160 -7.27 -3.69 -1.84
N GLU A 161 -8.40 -4.06 -2.44
CA GLU A 161 -8.90 -5.41 -2.33
C GLU A 161 -7.84 -6.33 -2.92
N GLN A 162 -7.35 -7.30 -2.12
CA GLN A 162 -6.41 -8.35 -2.54
C GLN A 162 -6.76 -8.80 -3.95
N PRO A 163 -5.99 -8.40 -4.97
CA PRO A 163 -6.46 -8.54 -6.31
C PRO A 163 -6.44 -10.02 -6.66
N VAL A 164 -7.57 -10.52 -7.17
CA VAL A 164 -7.63 -11.88 -7.72
C VAL A 164 -6.60 -12.03 -8.86
N ASN A 165 -6.21 -10.93 -9.52
CA ASN A 165 -5.13 -10.86 -10.51
C ASN A 165 -4.49 -9.45 -10.62
N THR A 166 -3.41 -9.13 -9.90
CA THR A 166 -2.48 -8.08 -10.37
C THR A 166 -1.00 -8.30 -9.97
N VAL A 167 -0.16 -8.28 -11.02
CA VAL A 167 1.29 -8.05 -11.11
C VAL A 167 2.26 -9.03 -10.43
N LEU A 168 1.88 -9.76 -9.38
CA LEU A 168 2.63 -10.96 -9.01
C LEU A 168 1.84 -12.23 -9.36
N ASP A 169 2.34 -13.00 -10.32
CA ASP A 169 1.88 -14.37 -10.63
C ASP A 169 2.24 -15.39 -9.51
N TYR A 170 2.70 -14.88 -8.37
CA TYR A 170 3.27 -15.60 -7.24
C TYR A 170 3.18 -14.76 -5.96
N ASP A 171 2.87 -15.37 -4.82
CA ASP A 171 2.97 -14.67 -3.54
C ASP A 171 4.46 -14.46 -3.20
N SER A 172 4.93 -13.21 -3.19
CA SER A 172 6.34 -12.88 -2.97
C SER A 172 6.84 -13.26 -1.58
N ASP A 173 5.99 -13.20 -0.55
CA ASP A 173 6.32 -13.64 0.81
C ASP A 173 6.45 -15.17 0.86
N LYS A 174 5.60 -15.93 0.14
CA LYS A 174 5.77 -17.40 -0.02
C LYS A 174 7.08 -17.73 -0.75
N VAL A 175 7.45 -16.96 -1.76
CA VAL A 175 8.73 -17.17 -2.48
C VAL A 175 9.91 -16.84 -1.58
N ILE A 176 9.88 -15.76 -0.80
CA ILE A 176 10.94 -15.40 0.16
C ILE A 176 11.04 -16.46 1.27
N ASP A 177 9.92 -16.98 1.79
CA ASP A 177 9.91 -18.12 2.72
C ASP A 177 10.56 -19.36 2.12
N LYS A 178 10.28 -19.67 0.85
CA LYS A 178 10.85 -20.84 0.17
C LYS A 178 12.34 -20.65 -0.13
N VAL A 179 12.78 -19.46 -0.55
CA VAL A 179 14.19 -19.10 -0.72
C VAL A 179 14.93 -19.21 0.62
N THR A 180 14.34 -18.70 1.70
CA THR A 180 14.92 -18.83 3.06
C THR A 180 15.17 -20.28 3.40
N LYS A 181 14.20 -21.18 3.15
CA LYS A 181 14.35 -22.63 3.38
C LYS A 181 15.42 -23.29 2.48
N ILE A 182 15.66 -22.77 1.27
CA ILE A 182 16.79 -23.22 0.44
C ILE A 182 18.10 -22.83 1.11
N ILE A 183 18.25 -21.58 1.57
CA ILE A 183 19.46 -21.11 2.27
C ILE A 183 19.69 -21.90 3.56
N GLU A 184 18.65 -22.14 4.37
CA GLU A 184 18.73 -22.94 5.60
C GLU A 184 19.27 -24.36 5.31
N ALA A 185 18.85 -24.98 4.20
CA ALA A 185 19.32 -26.30 3.77
C ALA A 185 20.74 -26.28 3.20
N CYS A 186 21.12 -25.25 2.42
CA CYS A 186 22.46 -25.13 1.85
C CYS A 186 23.56 -24.88 2.91
N TYR A 187 23.21 -24.27 4.05
CA TYR A 187 24.14 -23.94 5.14
C TYR A 187 23.99 -24.81 6.40
N ASP A 188 23.03 -25.76 6.41
CA ASP A 188 22.66 -26.58 7.58
C ASP A 188 22.46 -25.75 8.87
N MET A 189 21.76 -24.62 8.73
CA MET A 189 21.60 -23.62 9.79
C MET A 189 20.22 -22.96 9.75
N PRO A 190 19.47 -22.91 10.87
CA PRO A 190 18.19 -22.20 10.93
C PRO A 190 18.40 -20.68 10.87
N ILE A 191 17.56 -19.98 10.11
CA ILE A 191 17.65 -18.52 9.94
C ILE A 191 16.67 -17.83 10.89
N ARG A 192 17.21 -16.94 11.73
CA ARG A 192 16.42 -16.11 12.64
C ARG A 192 15.66 -15.03 11.87
N ARG A 193 14.36 -15.26 11.67
CA ARG A 193 13.45 -14.35 10.95
C ARG A 193 13.15 -13.05 11.68
N ASP A 194 13.47 -12.99 12.96
CA ASP A 194 13.41 -11.79 13.81
C ASP A 194 14.71 -10.95 13.78
N SER A 195 15.74 -11.40 13.05
CA SER A 195 17.04 -10.71 12.97
C SER A 195 17.04 -9.52 11.99
N PHE A 196 17.95 -8.58 12.23
CA PHE A 196 18.16 -7.43 11.36
C PHE A 196 18.73 -7.84 9.99
N ASN A 197 19.64 -8.83 9.97
CA ASN A 197 20.13 -9.39 8.71
C ASN A 197 19.01 -10.05 7.88
N TYR A 198 18.03 -10.72 8.50
CA TYR A 198 16.88 -11.26 7.78
C TYR A 198 15.94 -10.16 7.27
N SER A 199 15.59 -9.17 8.09
CA SER A 199 14.78 -8.03 7.65
C SER A 199 15.40 -7.33 6.43
N ARG A 200 16.73 -7.10 6.45
CA ARG A 200 17.46 -6.55 5.30
C ARG A 200 17.37 -7.47 4.07
N PHE A 201 17.52 -8.78 4.26
CA PHE A 201 17.41 -9.76 3.16
C PHE A 201 16.04 -9.69 2.49
N VAL A 202 14.95 -9.68 3.27
CA VAL A 202 13.56 -9.55 2.76
C VAL A 202 13.40 -8.29 1.90
N SER A 203 13.84 -7.13 2.37
CA SER A 203 13.75 -5.87 1.59
C SER A 203 14.54 -5.93 0.28
N HIS A 204 15.73 -6.54 0.28
CA HIS A 204 16.51 -6.72 -0.95
C HIS A 204 15.87 -7.72 -1.93
N MET A 205 15.20 -8.76 -1.44
CA MET A 205 14.41 -9.66 -2.28
C MET A 205 13.21 -8.93 -2.92
N GLN A 206 12.53 -8.06 -2.17
CA GLN A 206 11.43 -7.24 -2.72
C GLN A 206 11.93 -6.29 -3.82
N TYR A 207 13.08 -5.62 -3.63
CA TYR A 207 13.68 -4.80 -4.69
C TYR A 207 14.13 -5.62 -5.92
N LEU A 208 14.61 -6.85 -5.71
CA LEU A 208 14.98 -7.77 -6.79
C LEU A 208 13.76 -8.17 -7.64
N PHE A 209 12.63 -8.51 -7.01
CA PHE A 209 11.40 -8.84 -7.72
C PHE A 209 10.81 -7.65 -8.47
N LYS A 210 10.81 -6.45 -7.87
CA LYS A 210 10.37 -5.26 -8.60
C LYS A 210 11.26 -4.93 -9.80
N ARG A 211 12.58 -5.18 -9.72
CA ARG A 211 13.49 -5.01 -10.87
C ARG A 211 13.19 -6.00 -12.02
N LYS A 212 12.74 -7.22 -11.70
CA LYS A 212 12.23 -8.18 -12.70
C LYS A 212 11.02 -7.59 -13.44
N GLU A 213 10.06 -7.03 -12.71
CA GLU A 213 8.84 -6.43 -13.31
C GLU A 213 9.15 -5.27 -14.27
N SER A 214 10.10 -4.40 -13.91
CA SER A 214 10.51 -3.27 -14.76
C SER A 214 11.33 -3.69 -16.00
N ASN A 215 11.68 -4.97 -16.17
CA ASN A 215 12.58 -5.50 -17.22
C ASN A 215 13.90 -4.72 -17.37
N SER A 216 14.31 -4.00 -16.32
CA SER A 216 15.48 -3.13 -16.33
C SER A 216 16.73 -3.96 -16.04
N SER A 217 17.26 -4.59 -17.08
CA SER A 217 18.56 -5.25 -17.03
C SER A 217 19.65 -4.23 -16.67
N ILE A 218 20.37 -4.49 -15.59
CA ILE A 218 21.56 -3.73 -15.25
C ILE A 218 22.71 -4.35 -16.05
N THR A 219 23.49 -3.49 -16.72
CA THR A 219 24.75 -3.85 -17.34
C THR A 219 25.86 -3.04 -16.71
N SER A 220 26.71 -3.71 -15.95
CA SER A 220 27.83 -3.14 -15.20
C SER A 220 29.12 -3.90 -15.47
N GLU A 221 30.26 -3.33 -15.08
CA GLU A 221 31.57 -3.98 -15.19
C GLU A 221 31.83 -5.06 -14.12
N ASN A 222 30.80 -5.44 -13.35
CA ASN A 222 30.89 -6.38 -12.23
C ASN A 222 31.19 -7.83 -12.62
N SER A 223 31.36 -8.16 -13.90
CA SER A 223 31.72 -9.51 -14.36
C SER A 223 33.00 -10.04 -13.68
N ARG A 224 34.00 -9.17 -13.43
CA ARG A 224 35.21 -9.54 -12.66
C ARG A 224 34.90 -9.85 -11.20
N LEU A 225 34.09 -9.01 -10.56
CA LEU A 225 33.65 -9.22 -9.17
C LEU A 225 32.85 -10.52 -9.03
N PHE A 226 32.01 -10.84 -10.01
CA PHE A 226 31.26 -12.10 -10.03
C PHE A 226 32.17 -13.32 -10.06
N GLN A 227 33.19 -13.35 -10.94
CA GLN A 227 34.14 -14.48 -10.96
C GLN A 227 34.92 -14.59 -9.64
N SER A 228 35.45 -13.48 -9.11
CA SER A 228 36.12 -13.47 -7.80
C SER A 228 35.22 -14.01 -6.68
N MET A 229 33.96 -13.59 -6.63
CA MET A 229 32.99 -14.07 -5.65
C MET A 229 32.66 -15.56 -5.76
N LYS A 230 32.69 -16.15 -6.98
CA LYS A 230 32.54 -17.61 -7.16
C LYS A 230 33.72 -18.39 -6.58
N GLU A 231 34.93 -17.89 -6.79
CA GLU A 231 36.18 -18.51 -6.32
C GLU A 231 36.32 -18.40 -4.80
N GLU A 232 36.02 -17.23 -4.22
CA GLU A 232 36.13 -16.98 -2.78
C GLU A 232 34.96 -17.59 -1.97
N TYR A 233 33.74 -17.59 -2.50
CA TYR A 233 32.52 -18.02 -1.79
C TYR A 233 31.74 -19.11 -2.55
N PRO A 234 32.32 -20.29 -2.82
CA PRO A 234 31.69 -21.33 -3.65
C PRO A 234 30.38 -21.87 -3.05
N MET A 235 30.26 -21.92 -1.72
CA MET A 235 28.99 -22.29 -1.04
C MET A 235 27.88 -21.25 -1.27
N SER A 236 28.22 -19.96 -1.24
CA SER A 236 27.27 -18.89 -1.53
C SER A 236 26.86 -18.91 -3.01
N TYR A 237 27.78 -19.24 -3.92
CA TYR A 237 27.46 -19.42 -5.33
C TYR A 237 26.54 -20.62 -5.58
N ALA A 238 26.85 -21.79 -5.02
CA ALA A 238 26.01 -22.98 -5.15
C ALA A 238 24.57 -22.74 -4.65
N CYS A 239 24.44 -22.13 -3.47
CA CYS A 239 23.14 -21.74 -2.92
C CYS A 239 22.39 -20.73 -3.82
N ALA A 240 23.10 -19.76 -4.41
CA ALA A 240 22.50 -18.82 -5.36
C ALA A 240 22.04 -19.50 -6.66
N LEU A 241 22.72 -20.55 -7.13
CA LEU A 241 22.27 -21.37 -8.27
C LEU A 241 21.04 -22.21 -7.94
N ASP A 242 20.94 -22.78 -6.74
CA ASP A 242 19.73 -23.49 -6.29
C ASP A 242 18.51 -22.55 -6.25
N ILE A 243 18.72 -21.28 -5.85
CA ILE A 243 17.70 -20.23 -5.87
C ILE A 243 17.38 -19.78 -7.31
N GLN A 244 18.39 -19.61 -8.17
CA GLN A 244 18.21 -19.29 -9.59
C GLN A 244 17.31 -20.33 -10.27
N LYS A 245 17.61 -21.62 -10.06
CA LYS A 245 16.80 -22.73 -10.57
C LYS A 245 15.37 -22.71 -10.01
N TYR A 246 15.20 -22.45 -8.71
CA TYR A 246 13.87 -22.30 -8.11
C TYR A 246 13.06 -21.15 -8.75
N PHE A 247 13.70 -20.05 -9.15
CA PHE A 247 13.06 -18.94 -9.88
C PHE A 247 12.76 -19.29 -11.35
N GLU A 248 13.58 -20.10 -12.01
CA GLU A 248 13.25 -20.64 -13.33
C GLU A 248 12.00 -21.53 -13.26
N ASP A 249 12.03 -22.53 -12.36
CA ASP A 249 10.96 -23.53 -12.18
C ASP A 249 9.62 -22.91 -11.73
N THR A 250 9.66 -21.86 -10.90
CA THR A 250 8.45 -21.29 -10.25
C THR A 250 7.98 -19.98 -10.87
N LEU A 251 8.90 -19.14 -11.34
CA LEU A 251 8.62 -17.75 -11.74
C LEU A 251 8.86 -17.48 -13.23
N SER A 252 9.19 -18.53 -14.00
CA SER A 252 9.60 -18.46 -15.41
C SER A 252 10.67 -17.40 -15.67
N TRP A 253 11.59 -17.22 -14.72
CA TRP A 253 12.60 -16.17 -14.74
C TRP A 253 13.98 -16.73 -14.48
N HIS A 254 14.92 -16.41 -15.37
CA HIS A 254 16.32 -16.74 -15.23
C HIS A 254 17.11 -15.49 -14.81
N PRO A 255 17.46 -15.36 -13.52
CA PRO A 255 18.37 -14.33 -13.04
C PRO A 255 19.67 -14.27 -13.84
N SER A 256 20.09 -13.07 -14.21
CA SER A 256 21.38 -12.78 -14.82
C SER A 256 22.55 -12.97 -13.85
N ASP A 257 23.79 -13.01 -14.36
CA ASP A 257 25.02 -13.06 -13.55
C ASP A 257 25.08 -11.96 -12.46
N GLU A 258 24.55 -10.76 -12.74
CA GLU A 258 24.47 -9.68 -11.74
C GLU A 258 23.44 -9.95 -10.64
N GLU A 259 22.35 -10.64 -10.97
CA GLU A 259 21.31 -11.02 -10.02
C GLU A 259 21.73 -12.20 -9.16
N VAL A 260 22.48 -13.15 -9.74
CA VAL A 260 23.16 -14.20 -8.99
C VAL A 260 24.23 -13.60 -8.07
N LEU A 261 25.05 -12.65 -8.53
CA LEU A 261 25.99 -11.90 -7.68
C LEU A 261 25.27 -11.17 -6.52
N TYR A 262 24.15 -10.50 -6.82
CA TYR A 262 23.33 -9.82 -5.83
C TYR A 262 22.82 -10.79 -4.75
N LEU A 263 22.27 -11.94 -5.18
CA LEU A 263 21.86 -13.02 -4.28
C LEU A 263 23.04 -13.52 -3.44
N MET A 264 24.19 -13.80 -4.04
CA MET A 264 25.39 -14.27 -3.31
C MET A 264 25.80 -13.32 -2.17
N LEU A 265 25.82 -12.00 -2.43
CA LEU A 265 26.16 -11.00 -1.43
C LEU A 265 25.17 -10.99 -0.25
N HIS A 266 23.87 -11.08 -0.55
CA HIS A 266 22.83 -11.06 0.48
C HIS A 266 22.70 -12.39 1.24
N ILE A 267 22.90 -13.53 0.59
CA ILE A 267 23.03 -14.85 1.23
C ILE A 267 24.24 -14.87 2.17
N ASN A 268 25.41 -14.43 1.69
CA ASN A 268 26.63 -14.38 2.50
C ASN A 268 26.41 -13.50 3.74
N ARG A 269 25.78 -12.33 3.58
CA ARG A 269 25.48 -11.43 4.71
C ARG A 269 24.41 -11.97 5.66
N LEU A 270 23.48 -12.80 5.18
CA LEU A 270 22.46 -13.45 6.01
C LEU A 270 23.04 -14.62 6.82
N CYS A 271 23.95 -15.39 6.22
CA CYS A 271 24.63 -16.52 6.85
C CYS A 271 25.84 -16.09 7.69
N ALA A 272 26.37 -14.89 7.50
CA ALA A 272 27.32 -14.27 8.40
C ALA A 272 26.66 -14.09 9.77
N ARG A 273 27.17 -14.85 10.76
CA ARG A 273 26.67 -14.79 12.13
C ARG A 273 26.72 -13.34 12.62
N GLU A 274 25.63 -12.89 13.22
CA GLU A 274 25.69 -11.74 14.11
C GLU A 274 26.50 -12.18 15.34
N ASP A 275 27.83 -12.09 15.24
CA ASP A 275 28.70 -12.12 16.39
C ASP A 275 28.27 -10.94 17.27
N CYS A 276 27.49 -11.25 18.31
CA CYS A 276 27.23 -10.33 19.39
C CYS A 276 28.57 -9.99 20.05
N ASN A 277 29.18 -8.90 19.60
CA ASN A 277 30.19 -8.20 20.40
C ASN A 277 29.54 -7.88 21.75
N GLN A 278 30.06 -8.54 22.79
CA GLN A 278 29.67 -8.41 24.19
C GLN A 278 30.03 -7.03 24.74
#